data_AF-A0A1H8MFZ9-F1
#
_entry.id   AF-A0A1H8MFZ9-F1
#
_cell.length_a   1.000
_cell.length_b   1.000
_cell.length_c   1.000
_cell.angle_alpha   90.00
_cell.angle_beta   90.00
_cell.angle_gamma   90.00
#
_symmetry.space_group_name_H-M   'P 1'
#
loop_
_entity.id
_entity.type
_entity.pdbx_description
1 polymer ?
#
loop_
_entity_poly.entity_id
_entity_poly.type
_entity_poly.pdbx_seq_one_letter_code
_entity_poly.pdbx_strand_id
1 'polypeptide(L)'
;MSQSSQPFSFVVSKEDWSLHRKGHQDQERHQQKVKEAIKGNLPDLVTEENIIMSDGKQIVKVPIRSLDEYRIIYNYRKQKHVGQGDGDSQIGDVLGREPAQTGPGKGDKAGDQPGQDLVEAEIDLEDLEDILFKEFELPHLKPKDKEEIEVQSIVFNDIRKKGMMSNIDKKRTLLENLRRNGRRGQPGIHGISPDDLRYKTWDETTIPHSNAVIIAMMDTSGSMGTFEKYCARSFFFWMTRFLRRQYEKVEIVFLAHHTEAKEVSEHDFFTRGESGGTICSSAYQKALEIIDKRYPPSKYNIYPFHFSDGDNLSSDNERCVKLIGEMLKRSNIFGYGEVNQYNRSSTLMSAYKHIKQPQFMHYVIKDKKEVYQALKTFFGKKEPAGR
;
A
#
# COMPACT_ATOMS: atom_id res chain seq x y z
N MET A 1 -5.32 -30.91 71.94
CA MET A 1 -5.32 -29.43 71.85
C MET A 1 -5.45 -29.05 70.39
N SER A 2 -6.62 -28.56 70.00
CA SER A 2 -6.97 -28.13 68.64
C SER A 2 -6.31 -26.80 68.31
N GLN A 3 -5.37 -26.77 67.37
CA GLN A 3 -4.88 -25.51 66.81
C GLN A 3 -5.82 -25.06 65.70
N SER A 4 -6.50 -23.96 65.98
CA SER A 4 -7.41 -23.24 65.09
C SER A 4 -6.66 -22.68 63.89
N SER A 5 -7.07 -23.12 62.69
CA SER A 5 -6.67 -22.51 61.42
C SER A 5 -7.29 -21.12 61.30
N GLN A 6 -6.51 -20.08 61.57
CA GLN A 6 -6.87 -18.69 61.29
C GLN A 6 -7.11 -18.52 59.78
N PRO A 7 -8.23 -17.93 59.33
CA PRO A 7 -8.43 -17.64 57.93
C PRO A 7 -7.53 -16.48 57.52
N PHE A 8 -6.58 -16.72 56.62
CA PHE A 8 -5.80 -15.67 55.98
C PHE A 8 -6.76 -14.71 55.25
N SER A 9 -6.87 -13.48 55.75
CA SER A 9 -7.55 -12.39 55.06
C SER A 9 -6.65 -11.92 53.91
N PHE A 10 -6.95 -12.35 52.69
CA PHE A 10 -6.33 -11.81 51.49
C PHE A 10 -7.11 -10.57 51.05
N VAL A 11 -6.47 -9.42 51.08
CA VAL A 11 -6.98 -8.22 50.40
C VAL A 11 -6.53 -8.30 48.95
N VAL A 12 -7.43 -8.72 48.07
CA VAL A 12 -7.21 -8.65 46.62
C VAL A 12 -7.53 -7.22 46.19
N SER A 13 -6.53 -6.36 46.08
CA SER A 13 -6.70 -5.07 45.40
C SER A 13 -6.74 -5.31 43.90
N LYS A 14 -7.85 -4.95 43.27
CA LYS A 14 -7.96 -4.87 41.82
C LYS A 14 -7.64 -3.43 41.43
N GLU A 15 -6.37 -3.14 41.21
CA GLU A 15 -6.00 -1.86 40.60
C GLU A 15 -6.54 -1.85 39.17
N ASP A 16 -7.32 -0.82 38.83
CA ASP A 16 -7.81 -0.67 37.46
C ASP A 16 -6.73 -0.05 36.60
N TRP A 17 -5.93 -0.93 35.98
CA TRP A 17 -4.89 -0.55 35.02
C TRP A 17 -5.44 0.14 33.76
N SER A 18 -6.77 0.28 33.62
CA SER A 18 -7.39 1.08 32.55
C SER A 18 -6.95 2.55 32.58
N LEU A 19 -6.68 3.10 33.78
CA LEU A 19 -6.27 4.50 33.98
C LEU A 19 -4.82 4.81 33.56
N HIS A 20 -3.96 3.79 33.46
CA HIS A 20 -2.55 3.93 33.05
C HIS A 20 -2.30 3.66 31.56
N ARG A 21 -3.36 3.54 30.74
CA ARG A 21 -3.24 3.31 29.29
C ARG A 21 -2.83 4.55 28.48
N LYS A 22 -2.56 5.69 29.13
CA LYS A 22 -2.24 6.95 28.45
C LYS A 22 -1.08 6.78 27.46
N GLY A 23 -0.01 6.08 27.84
CA GLY A 23 1.12 5.81 26.94
C GLY A 23 0.73 5.02 25.69
N HIS A 24 -0.10 3.98 25.84
CA HIS A 24 -0.60 3.18 24.71
C HIS A 24 -1.55 4.01 23.82
N GLN A 25 -2.44 4.79 24.41
CA GLN A 25 -3.36 5.65 23.68
C GLN A 25 -2.64 6.77 22.92
N ASP A 26 -1.60 7.35 23.50
CA ASP A 26 -0.77 8.37 22.86
C ASP A 26 0.08 7.75 21.75
N GLN A 27 0.59 6.52 21.94
CA GLN A 27 1.26 5.76 20.88
C GLN A 27 0.30 5.43 19.72
N GLU A 28 -0.91 4.97 19.99
CA GLU A 28 -1.93 4.71 18.97
C GLU A 28 -2.29 5.99 18.22
N ARG A 29 -2.46 7.11 18.93
CA ARG A 29 -2.73 8.42 18.33
C ARG A 29 -1.56 8.89 17.46
N HIS A 30 -0.33 8.70 17.92
CA HIS A 30 0.87 9.02 17.15
C HIS A 30 0.91 8.18 15.88
N GLN A 31 0.72 6.86 15.97
CA GLN A 31 0.65 5.98 14.80
C GLN A 31 -0.48 6.35 13.83
N GLN A 32 -1.64 6.79 14.34
CA GLN A 32 -2.73 7.29 13.50
C GLN A 32 -2.32 8.56 12.76
N LYS A 33 -1.73 9.54 13.44
CA LYS A 33 -1.23 10.77 12.80
C LYS A 33 -0.13 10.50 11.77
N VAL A 34 0.79 9.57 12.06
CA VAL A 34 1.81 9.11 11.10
C VAL A 34 1.13 8.53 9.87
N LYS A 35 0.15 7.63 10.04
CA LYS A 35 -0.62 7.05 8.92
C LYS A 35 -1.38 8.10 8.12
N GLU A 36 -1.96 9.11 8.77
CA GLU A 36 -2.65 10.22 8.10
C GLU A 36 -1.67 11.11 7.32
N ALA A 37 -0.50 11.42 7.89
CA ALA A 37 0.56 12.16 7.22
C ALA A 37 1.10 11.41 6.00
N ILE A 38 1.32 10.09 6.13
CA ILE A 38 1.69 9.22 5.00
C ILE A 38 0.61 9.30 3.93
N LYS A 39 -0.67 9.11 4.27
CA LYS A 39 -1.78 9.18 3.30
C LYS A 39 -1.86 10.52 2.58
N GLY A 40 -1.61 11.63 3.28
CA GLY A 40 -1.56 12.95 2.67
C GLY A 40 -0.39 13.13 1.69
N ASN A 41 0.75 12.51 1.98
CA ASN A 41 1.97 12.61 1.19
C ASN A 41 2.20 11.43 0.23
N LEU A 42 1.31 10.44 0.17
CA LEU A 42 1.42 9.25 -0.69
C LEU A 42 1.76 9.59 -2.15
N PRO A 43 1.08 10.57 -2.80
CA PRO A 43 1.40 10.93 -4.19
C PRO A 43 2.85 11.38 -4.38
N ASP A 44 3.43 12.04 -3.37
CA ASP A 44 4.79 12.55 -3.41
C ASP A 44 5.79 11.41 -3.18
N LEU A 45 5.55 10.60 -2.14
CA LEU A 45 6.41 9.46 -1.77
C LEU A 45 6.50 8.41 -2.89
N VAL A 46 5.37 8.07 -3.53
CA VAL A 46 5.32 7.12 -4.66
C VAL A 46 6.18 7.60 -5.84
N THR A 47 6.46 8.90 -5.90
CA THR A 47 7.21 9.56 -6.98
C THR A 47 8.58 10.04 -6.54
N GLU A 48 9.12 9.49 -5.46
CA GLU A 48 10.51 9.70 -5.10
C GLU A 48 11.42 8.75 -5.88
N GLU A 49 12.37 9.32 -6.64
CA GLU A 49 13.37 8.59 -7.43
C GLU A 49 14.20 7.62 -6.58
N ASN A 50 14.47 7.99 -5.32
CA ASN A 50 15.22 7.16 -4.38
C ASN A 50 14.56 5.79 -4.14
N ILE A 51 13.22 5.74 -4.12
CA ILE A 51 12.49 4.49 -3.85
C ILE A 51 12.57 3.54 -5.05
N ILE A 52 12.52 4.07 -6.28
CA ILE A 52 12.45 3.29 -7.51
C ILE A 52 13.81 2.70 -7.89
N MET A 53 14.90 3.38 -7.56
CA MET A 53 16.27 2.98 -7.90
C MET A 53 16.94 2.08 -6.86
N SER A 54 16.23 1.71 -5.78
CA SER A 54 16.85 1.07 -4.61
C SER A 54 16.32 -0.34 -4.33
N ASP A 55 17.23 -1.21 -3.85
CA ASP A 55 17.00 -2.64 -3.55
C ASP A 55 16.16 -2.91 -2.28
N GLY A 56 15.12 -2.11 -2.02
CA GLY A 56 14.07 -2.42 -1.04
C GLY A 56 14.40 -2.24 0.45
N LYS A 57 15.61 -1.77 0.80
CA LYS A 57 16.06 -1.57 2.20
C LYS A 57 16.16 -0.10 2.65
N GLN A 58 15.53 0.83 1.95
CA GLN A 58 15.62 2.24 2.29
C GLN A 58 14.53 2.68 3.26
N ILE A 59 14.95 3.52 4.20
CA ILE A 59 14.11 4.24 5.14
C ILE A 59 13.64 5.52 4.46
N VAL A 60 12.33 5.70 4.37
CA VAL A 60 11.70 6.89 3.78
C VAL A 60 11.44 7.90 4.89
N LYS A 61 11.86 9.14 4.68
CA LYS A 61 11.69 10.23 5.65
C LYS A 61 10.44 11.03 5.33
N VAL A 62 9.41 10.89 6.16
CA VAL A 62 8.17 11.65 6.00
C VAL A 62 8.17 12.81 7.00
N PRO A 63 8.07 14.07 6.55
CA PRO A 63 7.95 15.18 7.47
C PRO A 63 6.60 15.13 8.18
N ILE A 64 6.64 15.07 9.51
CA ILE A 64 5.46 15.16 10.37
C ILE A 64 5.50 16.50 11.08
N ARG A 65 4.34 17.17 11.11
CA ARG A 65 4.16 18.34 11.95
C ARG A 65 4.20 17.90 13.41
N SER A 66 5.29 18.18 14.08
CA SER A 66 5.33 18.10 15.54
C SER A 66 4.46 19.22 16.10
N LEU A 67 3.65 18.89 17.10
CA LEU A 67 3.07 19.89 17.98
C LEU A 67 3.95 19.90 19.22
N ASP A 68 4.69 20.98 19.40
CA ASP A 68 5.39 21.18 20.66
C ASP A 68 4.34 21.36 21.76
N GLU A 69 4.48 20.57 22.82
CA GLU A 69 3.69 20.78 24.02
C GLU A 69 3.99 22.17 24.58
N TYR A 70 2.94 22.85 25.06
CA TYR A 70 3.11 24.15 25.70
C TYR A 70 4.02 24.01 26.92
N ARG A 71 5.22 24.58 26.80
CA ARG A 71 6.15 24.71 27.93
C ARG A 71 5.83 25.98 28.70
N ILE A 72 5.61 25.84 30.01
CA ILE A 72 5.65 26.98 30.91
C ILE A 72 7.11 27.46 30.99
N ILE A 73 7.38 28.63 30.43
CA ILE A 73 8.67 29.31 30.55
C ILE A 73 8.59 30.33 31.68
N TYR A 74 9.65 30.41 32.48
CA TYR A 74 9.75 31.43 33.52
C TYR A 74 9.92 32.80 32.86
N ASN A 75 9.09 33.78 33.24
CA ASN A 75 9.26 35.15 32.77
C ASN A 75 10.46 35.77 33.48
N TYR A 76 11.55 35.99 32.76
CA TYR A 76 12.78 36.60 33.29
C TYR A 76 12.65 38.12 33.50
N ARG A 77 11.58 38.75 33.00
CA ARG A 77 11.23 40.15 33.30
C ARG A 77 10.34 40.18 34.54
N LYS A 78 10.64 41.08 35.48
CA LYS A 78 9.97 41.26 36.79
C LYS A 78 8.49 41.71 36.72
N GLN A 79 7.68 41.17 35.81
CA GLN A 79 6.24 41.39 35.81
C GLN A 79 5.57 40.41 36.79
N LYS A 80 4.76 40.94 37.72
CA LYS A 80 4.06 40.18 38.76
C LYS A 80 2.76 39.51 38.29
N HIS A 81 2.39 39.64 37.02
CA HIS A 81 1.13 39.11 36.49
C HIS A 81 1.42 38.01 35.45
N VAL A 82 0.74 36.87 35.62
CA VAL A 82 0.54 35.88 34.56
C VAL A 82 -0.69 36.29 33.76
N GLY A 83 -0.69 36.11 32.44
CA GLY A 83 -1.84 36.46 31.60
C GLY A 83 -3.07 35.66 32.03
N GLN A 84 -4.02 36.31 32.71
CA GLN A 84 -5.27 35.72 33.15
C GLN A 84 -6.37 36.23 32.22
N GLY A 85 -7.09 35.33 31.56
CA GLY A 85 -8.24 35.69 30.74
C GLY A 85 -9.48 35.96 31.59
N ASP A 86 -10.40 36.75 31.06
CA ASP A 86 -11.63 37.19 31.76
C ASP A 86 -12.73 36.11 31.85
N GLY A 87 -12.44 34.86 31.47
CA GLY A 87 -13.33 33.71 31.62
C GLY A 87 -14.12 33.31 30.36
N ASP A 88 -14.20 34.16 29.34
CA ASP A 88 -14.92 33.91 28.07
C ASP A 88 -14.01 33.55 26.88
N SER A 89 -12.75 33.19 27.15
CA SER A 89 -11.75 33.01 26.10
C SER A 89 -11.94 31.70 25.31
N GLN A 90 -11.83 31.79 23.98
CA GLN A 90 -11.86 30.63 23.08
C GLN A 90 -10.46 30.14 22.71
N ILE A 91 -10.38 28.90 22.23
CA ILE A 91 -9.12 28.30 21.76
C ILE A 91 -8.60 29.12 20.57
N GLY A 92 -7.51 29.87 20.79
CA GLY A 92 -6.91 30.77 19.80
C GLY A 92 -6.86 32.24 20.21
N ASP A 93 -7.53 32.62 21.31
CA ASP A 93 -7.52 34.00 21.80
C ASP A 93 -6.17 34.38 22.44
N VAL A 94 -5.65 35.54 22.02
CA VAL A 94 -4.40 36.09 22.53
C VAL A 94 -4.72 36.98 23.73
N LEU A 95 -4.50 36.46 24.95
CA LEU A 95 -4.77 37.14 26.23
C LEU A 95 -3.83 38.33 26.52
N GLY A 96 -2.77 38.50 25.71
CA GLY A 96 -1.88 39.64 25.78
C GLY A 96 -0.74 39.55 24.77
N ARG A 97 -0.45 40.66 24.07
CA ARG A 97 0.75 40.83 23.24
C ARG A 97 1.68 41.83 23.93
N GLU A 98 2.97 41.52 24.03
CA GLU A 98 3.95 42.52 24.42
C GLU A 98 3.96 43.67 23.38
N PRO A 99 4.07 44.95 23.78
CA PRO A 99 4.31 46.02 22.83
C PRO A 99 5.72 45.88 22.25
N ALA A 100 5.82 45.53 20.97
CA ALA A 100 7.08 45.54 20.23
C ALA A 100 7.60 46.99 20.12
N GLN A 101 8.88 47.20 20.41
CA GLN A 101 9.55 48.49 20.17
C GLN A 101 9.56 48.78 18.66
N THR A 102 8.84 49.83 18.28
CA THR A 102 8.76 50.33 16.89
C THR A 102 10.01 51.13 16.55
N GLY A 103 10.94 50.51 15.81
CA GLY A 103 12.01 51.19 15.09
C GLY A 103 11.81 51.01 13.57
N PRO A 104 11.81 52.07 12.74
CA PRO A 104 11.56 51.94 11.31
C PRO A 104 12.81 51.42 10.59
N GLY A 105 12.74 50.20 10.05
CA GLY A 105 13.81 49.58 9.26
C GLY A 105 13.28 49.02 7.94
N LYS A 106 13.62 49.68 6.84
CA LYS A 106 13.50 49.21 5.45
C LYS A 106 14.18 47.86 5.23
N GLY A 107 13.58 47.03 4.37
CA GLY A 107 14.26 45.97 3.61
C GLY A 107 13.58 44.62 3.71
N ASP A 108 13.35 43.98 2.56
CA ASP A 108 13.00 42.57 2.41
C ASP A 108 13.95 41.69 3.22
N LYS A 109 13.56 41.38 4.46
CA LYS A 109 14.22 40.39 5.31
C LYS A 109 13.33 39.15 5.34
N ALA A 110 13.96 37.99 5.14
CA ALA A 110 13.36 36.69 5.38
C ALA A 110 12.58 36.72 6.70
N GLY A 111 11.35 36.18 6.69
CA GLY A 111 10.45 36.24 7.84
C GLY A 111 11.13 35.73 9.12
N ASP A 112 11.06 36.53 10.18
CA ASP A 112 11.66 36.26 11.50
C ASP A 112 10.81 35.30 12.36
N GLN A 113 9.90 34.57 11.72
CA GLN A 113 9.17 33.49 12.37
C GLN A 113 10.07 32.26 12.35
N PRO A 114 10.37 31.63 13.50
CA PRO A 114 11.06 30.36 13.50
C PRO A 114 10.29 29.39 12.60
N GLY A 115 11.00 28.78 11.65
CA GLY A 115 10.43 27.72 10.83
C GLY A 115 9.84 26.66 11.74
N GLN A 116 8.71 26.07 11.34
CA GLN A 116 8.15 24.95 12.11
C GLN A 116 9.15 23.80 12.07
N ASP A 117 9.55 23.31 13.24
CA ASP A 117 10.40 22.13 13.36
C ASP A 117 9.64 20.93 12.80
N LEU A 118 10.00 20.53 11.57
CA LEU A 118 9.49 19.35 10.92
C LEU A 118 10.22 18.15 11.52
N VAL A 119 9.53 17.35 12.31
CA VAL A 119 10.09 16.08 12.79
C VAL A 119 9.97 15.08 11.66
N GLU A 120 11.11 14.66 11.12
CA GLU A 120 11.17 13.60 10.13
C GLU A 120 10.91 12.26 10.82
N ALA A 121 9.84 11.57 10.42
CA ALA A 121 9.64 10.18 10.81
C ALA A 121 10.29 9.27 9.77
N GLU A 122 11.11 8.35 10.26
CA GLU A 122 11.72 7.28 9.50
C GLU A 122 10.71 6.14 9.36
N ILE A 123 10.33 5.79 8.12
CA ILE A 123 9.34 4.76 7.82
C ILE A 123 9.96 3.72 6.89
N ASP A 124 9.69 2.45 7.19
CA ASP A 124 10.09 1.36 6.33
C ASP A 124 9.23 1.31 5.07
N LEU A 125 9.85 0.97 3.95
CA LEU A 125 9.17 0.84 2.66
C LEU A 125 8.03 -0.20 2.70
N GLU A 126 8.15 -1.21 3.57
CA GLU A 126 7.11 -2.22 3.78
C GLU A 126 5.82 -1.65 4.37
N ASP A 127 5.92 -0.68 5.29
CA ASP A 127 4.76 -0.02 5.89
C ASP A 127 4.05 0.89 4.88
N LEU A 128 4.85 1.57 4.04
CA LEU A 128 4.33 2.39 2.94
C LEU A 128 3.55 1.53 1.95
N GLU A 129 4.10 0.37 1.57
CA GLU A 129 3.45 -0.62 0.72
C GLU A 129 2.14 -1.13 1.32
N ASP A 130 2.09 -1.43 2.62
CA ASP A 130 0.86 -1.90 3.28
C ASP A 130 -0.26 -0.87 3.21
N ILE A 131 0.08 0.41 3.42
CA ILE A 131 -0.90 1.49 3.33
C ILE A 131 -1.37 1.66 1.87
N LEU A 132 -0.43 1.65 0.92
CA LEU A 132 -0.69 1.84 -0.50
C LEU A 132 -1.54 0.69 -1.08
N PHE A 133 -1.10 -0.55 -0.90
CA PHE A 133 -1.72 -1.73 -1.52
C PHE A 133 -3.06 -2.09 -0.91
N LYS A 134 -3.37 -1.61 0.31
CA LYS A 134 -4.71 -1.79 0.90
C LYS A 134 -5.82 -1.17 0.06
N GLU A 135 -5.52 -0.14 -0.73
CA GLU A 135 -6.48 0.49 -1.65
C GLU A 135 -6.59 -0.23 -3.01
N PHE A 136 -5.72 -1.20 -3.30
CA PHE A 136 -5.60 -1.82 -4.62
C PHE A 136 -6.13 -3.26 -4.68
N GLU A 137 -6.66 -3.63 -5.84
CA GLU A 137 -7.08 -4.98 -6.22
C GLU A 137 -7.03 -5.13 -7.75
N LEU A 138 -6.88 -6.37 -8.25
CA LEU A 138 -6.98 -6.63 -9.69
C LEU A 138 -8.44 -6.49 -10.16
N PRO A 139 -8.74 -5.58 -11.09
CA PRO A 139 -10.09 -5.39 -11.59
C PRO A 139 -10.58 -6.62 -12.36
N HIS A 140 -11.87 -6.91 -12.26
CA HIS A 140 -12.52 -7.99 -13.02
C HIS A 140 -11.81 -9.36 -12.89
N LEU A 141 -11.21 -9.66 -11.74
CA LEU A 141 -10.60 -10.96 -11.47
C LEU A 141 -11.69 -12.04 -11.49
N LYS A 142 -11.58 -12.99 -12.42
CA LYS A 142 -12.54 -14.08 -12.55
C LYS A 142 -11.95 -15.37 -11.96
N PRO A 143 -12.75 -16.17 -11.24
CA PRO A 143 -12.36 -17.53 -10.91
C PRO A 143 -12.15 -18.30 -12.21
N LYS A 144 -10.98 -18.93 -12.36
CA LYS A 144 -10.64 -19.81 -13.49
C LYS A 144 -10.71 -21.27 -13.05
N ASP A 145 -10.88 -22.17 -14.01
CA ASP A 145 -11.07 -23.59 -13.72
C ASP A 145 -9.85 -24.22 -13.05
N LYS A 146 -10.17 -25.17 -12.17
CA LYS A 146 -9.42 -25.61 -10.98
C LYS A 146 -8.24 -26.55 -11.26
N GLU A 147 -7.95 -26.82 -12.53
CA GLU A 147 -6.95 -27.81 -12.89
C GLU A 147 -5.59 -27.12 -12.94
N GLU A 148 -4.76 -27.43 -11.94
CA GLU A 148 -3.43 -26.85 -11.69
C GLU A 148 -3.58 -25.43 -11.12
N ILE A 149 -3.48 -25.15 -9.82
CA ILE A 149 -2.30 -25.40 -9.00
C ILE A 149 -2.75 -25.18 -7.54
N GLU A 150 -2.55 -26.16 -6.67
CA GLU A 150 -2.84 -26.06 -5.23
C GLU A 150 -1.93 -25.00 -4.58
N VAL A 151 -2.50 -24.06 -3.83
CA VAL A 151 -1.74 -23.33 -2.80
C VAL A 151 -2.11 -23.99 -1.48
N GLN A 152 -1.12 -24.53 -0.78
CA GLN A 152 -1.32 -25.05 0.57
C GLN A 152 -1.29 -23.86 1.53
N SER A 153 -2.47 -23.41 1.97
CA SER A 153 -2.56 -22.47 3.08
C SER A 153 -2.71 -23.25 4.39
N ILE A 154 -1.89 -22.90 5.37
CA ILE A 154 -1.91 -23.51 6.70
C ILE A 154 -2.88 -22.70 7.56
N VAL A 155 -4.04 -23.28 7.90
CA VAL A 155 -5.02 -22.61 8.76
C VAL A 155 -5.16 -23.36 10.08
N PHE A 156 -4.88 -22.66 11.19
CA PHE A 156 -4.98 -23.21 12.55
C PHE A 156 -6.43 -23.19 13.07
N ASN A 157 -7.31 -24.01 12.49
CA ASN A 157 -8.72 -24.06 12.87
C ASN A 157 -9.09 -25.23 13.78
N ASP A 158 -8.26 -26.28 13.85
CA ASP A 158 -8.61 -27.51 14.56
C ASP A 158 -7.96 -27.60 15.95
N ILE A 159 -8.66 -28.26 16.88
CA ILE A 159 -8.22 -28.45 18.27
C ILE A 159 -8.27 -29.94 18.58
N ARG A 160 -7.09 -30.52 18.77
CA ARG A 160 -6.97 -31.96 19.09
C ARG A 160 -6.52 -32.17 20.52
N LYS A 161 -6.88 -33.33 21.08
CA LYS A 161 -6.44 -33.75 22.43
C LYS A 161 -4.96 -34.21 22.47
N LYS A 162 -4.39 -34.50 21.31
CA LYS A 162 -3.00 -34.94 21.13
C LYS A 162 -2.38 -34.14 19.99
N GLY A 163 -1.13 -33.73 20.14
CA GLY A 163 -0.41 -32.92 19.16
C GLY A 163 1.01 -32.59 19.65
N MET A 164 1.74 -31.79 18.86
CA MET A 164 3.08 -31.34 19.20
C MET A 164 3.06 -30.39 20.41
N MET A 165 3.98 -30.57 21.36
CA MET A 165 4.03 -29.76 22.60
C MET A 165 4.20 -28.26 22.35
N SER A 166 4.79 -27.86 21.22
CA SER A 166 4.91 -26.46 20.80
C SER A 166 3.56 -25.78 20.57
N ASN A 167 2.54 -26.53 20.14
CA ASN A 167 1.26 -25.99 19.71
C ASN A 167 0.16 -26.11 20.77
N ILE A 168 0.53 -26.28 22.04
CA ILE A 168 -0.43 -26.39 23.13
C ILE A 168 -1.23 -25.10 23.31
N ASP A 169 -2.56 -25.20 23.27
CA ASP A 169 -3.47 -24.12 23.64
C ASP A 169 -3.57 -24.07 25.16
N LYS A 170 -2.70 -23.28 25.79
CA LYS A 170 -2.63 -23.14 27.25
C LYS A 170 -3.98 -22.72 27.84
N LYS A 171 -4.68 -21.77 27.20
CA LYS A 171 -5.96 -21.25 27.70
C LYS A 171 -7.04 -22.32 27.70
N ARG A 172 -7.21 -23.05 26.58
CA ARG A 172 -8.21 -24.12 26.49
C ARG A 172 -7.85 -25.32 27.36
N THR A 173 -6.56 -25.64 27.47
CA THR A 173 -6.07 -26.72 28.36
C THR A 173 -6.41 -26.44 29.83
N LEU A 174 -6.15 -25.21 30.29
CA LEU A 174 -6.50 -24.79 31.66
C LEU A 174 -8.01 -24.78 31.90
N LEU A 175 -8.79 -24.37 30.89
CA LEU A 175 -10.25 -24.36 30.97
C LEU A 175 -10.83 -25.78 31.12
N GLU A 176 -10.28 -26.75 30.37
CA GLU A 176 -10.70 -28.15 30.45
C GLU A 176 -10.30 -28.79 31.78
N ASN A 177 -9.11 -28.47 32.29
CA ASN A 177 -8.68 -28.86 33.64
C ASN A 177 -9.66 -28.34 34.71
N LEU A 178 -10.02 -27.05 34.63
CA LEU A 178 -10.96 -26.43 35.56
C LEU A 178 -12.36 -27.05 35.46
N ARG A 179 -12.83 -27.35 34.24
CA ARG A 179 -14.10 -28.07 34.01
C ARG A 179 -14.09 -29.47 34.61
N ARG A 180 -13.00 -30.24 34.43
CA ARG A 180 -12.85 -31.58 35.02
C ARG A 180 -12.84 -31.53 36.54
N ASN A 181 -12.08 -30.61 37.11
CA ASN A 181 -11.93 -30.42 38.55
C ASN A 181 -13.23 -29.92 39.19
N GLY A 182 -13.94 -28.99 38.54
CA GLY A 182 -15.27 -28.55 38.93
C GLY A 182 -16.30 -29.68 38.95
N ARG A 183 -16.30 -30.57 37.94
CA ARG A 183 -17.16 -31.78 37.93
C ARG A 183 -16.84 -32.77 39.05
N ARG A 184 -15.60 -32.78 39.54
CA ARG A 184 -15.14 -33.63 40.66
C ARG A 184 -15.33 -32.96 42.03
N GLY A 185 -15.92 -31.76 42.09
CA GLY A 185 -16.18 -31.05 43.34
C GLY A 185 -14.96 -30.35 43.96
N GLN A 186 -13.84 -30.27 43.24
CA GLN A 186 -12.64 -29.55 43.68
C GLN A 186 -12.34 -28.43 42.67
N PRO A 187 -13.05 -27.29 42.69
CA PRO A 187 -12.82 -26.23 41.74
C PRO A 187 -11.42 -25.63 41.91
N GLY A 188 -10.64 -25.62 40.84
CA GLY A 188 -9.28 -25.08 40.85
C GLY A 188 -8.44 -25.60 39.69
N ILE A 189 -7.30 -24.94 39.44
CA ILE A 189 -6.31 -25.37 38.44
C ILE A 189 -5.26 -26.20 39.16
N HIS A 190 -5.37 -27.53 39.07
CA HIS A 190 -4.40 -28.45 39.64
C HIS A 190 -4.42 -29.81 38.93
N GLY A 191 -3.26 -30.46 38.91
CA GLY A 191 -3.08 -31.82 38.37
C GLY A 191 -3.53 -31.95 36.92
N ILE A 192 -2.88 -31.25 35.99
CA ILE A 192 -3.17 -31.33 34.54
C ILE A 192 -3.02 -32.78 34.08
N SER A 193 -4.12 -33.35 33.60
CA SER A 193 -4.16 -34.70 33.03
C SER A 193 -3.89 -34.65 31.52
N PRO A 194 -3.36 -35.70 30.89
CA PRO A 194 -3.26 -35.79 29.43
C PRO A 194 -4.59 -35.50 28.70
N ASP A 195 -5.74 -35.80 29.33
CA ASP A 195 -7.07 -35.54 28.76
C ASP A 195 -7.46 -34.06 28.74
N ASP A 196 -6.81 -33.23 29.56
CA ASP A 196 -7.04 -31.78 29.62
C ASP A 196 -6.31 -31.07 28.48
N LEU A 197 -5.28 -31.69 27.90
CA LEU A 197 -4.43 -31.08 26.88
C LEU A 197 -5.23 -30.78 25.61
N ARG A 198 -5.07 -29.57 25.09
CA ARG A 198 -5.64 -29.12 23.81
C ARG A 198 -4.51 -28.55 22.97
N TYR A 199 -4.39 -29.04 21.75
CA TYR A 199 -3.36 -28.64 20.79
C TYR A 199 -4.02 -27.96 19.60
N LYS A 200 -3.46 -26.82 19.18
CA LYS A 200 -3.82 -26.19 17.92
C LYS A 200 -3.20 -27.00 16.79
N THR A 201 -4.05 -27.57 15.96
CA THR A 201 -3.63 -28.28 14.75
C THR A 201 -3.94 -27.39 13.57
N TRP A 202 -3.13 -27.50 12.53
CA TRP A 202 -3.43 -26.89 11.26
C TRP A 202 -4.04 -27.94 10.34
N ASP A 203 -5.02 -27.52 9.55
CA ASP A 203 -5.44 -28.28 8.39
C ASP A 203 -4.90 -27.56 7.15
N GLU A 204 -4.44 -28.35 6.19
CA GLU A 204 -4.07 -27.84 4.87
C GLU A 204 -5.36 -27.63 4.08
N THR A 205 -5.74 -26.37 3.88
CA THR A 205 -6.87 -26.02 3.02
C THR A 205 -6.34 -25.47 1.71
N THR A 206 -6.76 -26.08 0.61
CA THR A 206 -6.53 -25.58 -0.74
C THR A 206 -7.49 -24.43 -1.02
N ILE A 207 -6.98 -23.21 -0.94
CA ILE A 207 -7.71 -22.03 -1.38
C ILE A 207 -7.56 -21.95 -2.91
N PRO A 208 -8.66 -21.86 -3.67
CA PRO A 208 -8.57 -21.70 -5.11
C PRO A 208 -8.02 -20.30 -5.42
N HIS A 209 -6.79 -20.21 -5.90
CA HIS A 209 -6.23 -18.98 -6.43
C HIS A 209 -6.43 -18.92 -7.94
N SER A 210 -6.87 -17.76 -8.42
CA SER A 210 -6.99 -17.51 -9.86
C SER A 210 -5.64 -17.06 -10.38
N ASN A 211 -5.12 -17.73 -11.41
CA ASN A 211 -3.88 -17.32 -12.05
C ASN A 211 -4.09 -15.98 -12.76
N ALA A 212 -3.11 -15.10 -12.64
CA ALA A 212 -3.08 -13.85 -13.37
C ALA A 212 -1.70 -13.65 -14.03
N VAL A 213 -1.73 -13.17 -15.25
CA VAL A 213 -0.53 -12.74 -15.98
C VAL A 213 -0.66 -11.26 -16.31
N ILE A 214 0.41 -10.53 -16.02
CA ILE A 214 0.52 -9.11 -16.34
C ILE A 214 1.51 -8.97 -17.48
N ILE A 215 1.10 -8.26 -18.53
CA ILE A 215 1.97 -7.97 -19.67
C ILE A 215 2.30 -6.49 -19.61
N ALA A 216 3.46 -6.16 -19.07
CA ALA A 216 3.98 -4.80 -18.97
C ALA A 216 4.66 -4.43 -20.29
N MET A 217 4.07 -3.49 -21.02
CA MET A 217 4.61 -2.95 -22.26
C MET A 217 5.08 -1.51 -22.02
N MET A 218 6.34 -1.25 -22.30
CA MET A 218 6.90 0.09 -22.22
C MET A 218 7.55 0.47 -23.54
N ASP A 219 7.20 1.66 -24.00
CA ASP A 219 7.87 2.30 -25.11
C ASP A 219 9.30 2.72 -24.69
N THR A 220 10.30 2.41 -25.51
CA THR A 220 11.71 2.75 -25.29
C THR A 220 12.24 3.66 -26.40
N SER A 221 11.35 4.25 -27.19
CA SER A 221 11.67 5.17 -28.28
C SER A 221 12.41 6.43 -27.83
N GLY A 222 12.90 7.16 -28.83
CA GLY A 222 13.62 8.41 -28.63
C GLY A 222 12.74 9.57 -28.16
N SER A 223 11.41 9.51 -28.36
CA SER A 223 10.48 10.56 -27.93
C SER A 223 10.23 10.54 -26.42
N MET A 224 10.42 9.36 -25.80
CA MET A 224 10.39 9.20 -24.35
C MET A 224 11.64 9.78 -23.68
N GLY A 225 11.48 10.98 -23.13
CA GLY A 225 12.49 11.68 -22.34
C GLY A 225 12.70 11.08 -20.95
N THR A 226 13.46 11.80 -20.12
CA THR A 226 13.77 11.38 -18.74
C THR A 226 12.51 11.35 -17.87
N PHE A 227 11.62 12.32 -18.04
CA PHE A 227 10.37 12.42 -17.29
C PHE A 227 9.39 11.30 -17.65
N GLU A 228 9.22 11.03 -18.94
CA GLU A 228 8.31 9.99 -19.44
C GLU A 228 8.76 8.60 -18.99
N LYS A 229 10.06 8.31 -19.14
CA LYS A 229 10.67 7.07 -18.63
C LYS A 229 10.56 6.96 -17.12
N TYR A 230 10.76 8.07 -16.40
CA TYR A 230 10.61 8.11 -14.97
C TYR A 230 9.19 7.69 -14.54
N CYS A 231 8.15 8.38 -15.04
CA CYS A 231 6.76 8.07 -14.69
C CYS A 231 6.35 6.63 -15.03
N ALA A 232 6.75 6.13 -16.20
CA ALA A 232 6.48 4.75 -16.61
C ALA A 232 7.17 3.73 -15.69
N ARG A 233 8.46 3.94 -15.38
CA ARG A 233 9.21 3.07 -14.47
C ARG A 233 8.64 3.10 -13.06
N SER A 234 8.27 4.27 -12.54
CA SER A 234 7.59 4.40 -11.25
C SER A 234 6.32 3.56 -11.20
N PHE A 235 5.47 3.67 -12.24
CA PHE A 235 4.24 2.90 -12.32
C PHE A 235 4.50 1.39 -12.30
N PHE A 236 5.38 0.90 -13.17
CA PHE A 236 5.67 -0.54 -13.26
C PHE A 236 6.39 -1.07 -12.01
N PHE A 237 7.23 -0.27 -11.36
CA PHE A 237 7.87 -0.62 -10.10
C PHE A 237 6.83 -0.85 -8.99
N TRP A 238 5.90 0.09 -8.80
CA TRP A 238 4.85 -0.07 -7.78
C TRP A 238 3.86 -1.19 -8.13
N MET A 239 3.54 -1.34 -9.42
CA MET A 239 2.68 -2.43 -9.90
C MET A 239 3.31 -3.80 -9.61
N THR A 240 4.58 -4.01 -9.97
CA THR A 240 5.27 -5.30 -9.75
C THR A 240 5.32 -5.66 -8.27
N ARG A 241 5.61 -4.70 -7.40
CA ARG A 241 5.60 -4.89 -5.94
C ARG A 241 4.21 -5.17 -5.38
N PHE A 242 3.20 -4.41 -5.81
CA PHE A 242 1.79 -4.64 -5.46
C PHE A 242 1.38 -6.08 -5.76
N LEU A 243 1.67 -6.54 -6.97
CA LEU A 243 1.27 -7.86 -7.44
C LEU A 243 1.98 -8.98 -6.68
N ARG A 244 3.30 -8.88 -6.50
CA ARG A 244 4.10 -9.87 -5.77
C ARG A 244 3.70 -9.97 -4.30
N ARG A 245 3.23 -8.86 -3.70
CA ARG A 245 2.82 -8.83 -2.29
C ARG A 245 1.40 -9.32 -2.06
N GLN A 246 0.46 -8.99 -2.95
CA GLN A 246 -0.95 -9.37 -2.78
C GLN A 246 -1.33 -10.73 -3.39
N TYR A 247 -0.56 -11.22 -4.35
CA TYR A 247 -0.89 -12.43 -5.10
C TYR A 247 0.30 -13.37 -5.18
N GLU A 248 0.12 -14.60 -4.68
CA GLU A 248 1.20 -15.60 -4.66
C GLU A 248 1.55 -16.16 -6.05
N LYS A 249 0.58 -16.22 -6.96
CA LYS A 249 0.73 -16.77 -8.33
C LYS A 249 0.44 -15.72 -9.39
N VAL A 250 1.34 -14.75 -9.51
CA VAL A 250 1.34 -13.78 -10.60
C VAL A 250 2.61 -13.89 -11.42
N GLU A 251 2.44 -14.07 -12.72
CA GLU A 251 3.52 -13.97 -13.69
C GLU A 251 3.52 -12.59 -14.33
N ILE A 252 4.71 -12.01 -14.49
CA ILE A 252 4.88 -10.69 -15.10
C ILE A 252 5.80 -10.85 -16.31
N VAL A 253 5.30 -10.47 -17.48
CA VAL A 253 6.05 -10.46 -18.73
C VAL A 253 6.36 -9.02 -19.09
N PHE A 254 7.64 -8.72 -19.30
CA PHE A 254 8.10 -7.39 -19.67
C PHE A 254 8.40 -7.32 -21.16
N LEU A 255 7.76 -6.37 -21.83
CA LEU A 255 7.93 -6.08 -23.25
C LEU A 255 8.44 -4.65 -23.40
N ALA A 256 9.63 -4.51 -23.98
CA ALA A 256 10.14 -3.22 -24.43
C ALA A 256 9.93 -3.11 -25.94
N HIS A 257 9.52 -1.94 -26.43
CA HIS A 257 9.35 -1.73 -27.86
C HIS A 257 9.82 -0.34 -28.31
N HIS A 258 10.38 -0.33 -29.51
CA HIS A 258 10.62 0.88 -30.31
C HIS A 258 9.91 0.68 -31.66
N THR A 259 10.69 0.51 -32.73
CA THR A 259 10.23 -0.08 -34.00
C THR A 259 9.94 -1.58 -33.95
N GLU A 260 10.52 -2.31 -32.99
CA GLU A 260 10.32 -3.76 -32.80
C GLU A 260 10.14 -4.04 -31.31
N ALA A 261 9.27 -5.01 -30.98
CA ALA A 261 9.01 -5.41 -29.60
C ALA A 261 9.79 -6.67 -29.21
N LYS A 262 10.40 -6.63 -28.01
CA LYS A 262 11.18 -7.74 -27.47
C LYS A 262 10.75 -8.03 -26.03
N GLU A 263 10.74 -9.32 -25.68
CA GLU A 263 10.64 -9.76 -24.30
C GLU A 263 11.98 -9.54 -23.61
N VAL A 264 11.96 -8.84 -22.48
CA VAL A 264 13.15 -8.44 -21.74
C VAL A 264 13.05 -8.88 -20.29
N SER A 265 14.19 -8.92 -19.60
CA SER A 265 14.20 -9.15 -18.15
C SER A 265 13.66 -7.92 -17.41
N GLU A 266 13.25 -8.11 -16.15
CA GLU A 266 12.84 -7.00 -15.28
C GLU A 266 13.96 -5.94 -15.16
N HIS A 267 15.20 -6.39 -14.97
CA HIS A 267 16.36 -5.49 -14.88
C HIS A 267 16.54 -4.67 -16.16
N ASP A 268 16.49 -5.31 -17.33
CA ASP A 268 16.66 -4.61 -18.61
C ASP A 268 15.49 -3.67 -18.88
N PHE A 269 14.27 -4.04 -18.50
CA PHE A 269 13.10 -3.19 -18.63
C PHE A 269 13.29 -1.85 -17.89
N PHE A 270 13.88 -1.86 -16.69
CA PHE A 270 14.08 -0.64 -15.91
C PHE A 270 15.38 0.13 -16.21
N THR A 271 16.40 -0.51 -16.80
CA THR A 271 17.72 0.11 -16.98
C THR A 271 18.01 0.50 -18.43
N ARG A 272 17.43 -0.19 -19.40
CA ARG A 272 17.78 -0.04 -20.80
C ARG A 272 17.38 1.34 -21.34
N GLY A 273 18.31 1.95 -22.07
CA GLY A 273 18.09 3.18 -22.82
C GLY A 273 18.13 2.85 -24.30
N GLU A 274 17.08 3.21 -25.03
CA GLU A 274 17.05 3.03 -26.48
C GLU A 274 16.61 4.33 -27.17
N SER A 275 16.97 4.40 -28.44
CA SER A 275 16.72 5.49 -29.36
C SER A 275 16.14 4.90 -30.65
N GLY A 276 15.13 5.54 -31.20
CA GLY A 276 14.42 5.05 -32.39
C GLY A 276 13.04 5.65 -32.51
N GLY A 277 12.34 5.32 -33.61
CA GLY A 277 10.92 5.63 -33.77
C GLY A 277 10.02 4.63 -33.04
N THR A 278 8.73 4.94 -32.99
CA THR A 278 7.73 4.18 -32.26
C THR A 278 6.77 3.46 -33.21
N ILE A 279 6.64 2.14 -33.04
CA ILE A 279 5.64 1.30 -33.71
C ILE A 279 4.95 0.44 -32.66
N CYS A 280 3.88 0.97 -32.05
CA CYS A 280 3.17 0.31 -30.96
C CYS A 280 2.54 -1.02 -31.35
N SER A 281 2.17 -1.22 -32.62
CA SER A 281 1.56 -2.48 -33.05
C SER A 281 2.48 -3.68 -32.90
N SER A 282 3.80 -3.45 -32.89
CA SER A 282 4.80 -4.49 -32.67
C SER A 282 4.67 -5.09 -31.26
N ALA A 283 4.45 -4.25 -30.24
CA ALA A 283 4.25 -4.66 -28.85
C ALA A 283 2.98 -5.50 -28.70
N TYR A 284 1.88 -5.08 -29.31
CA TYR A 284 0.61 -5.79 -29.21
C TYR A 284 0.63 -7.14 -29.95
N GLN A 285 1.30 -7.22 -31.10
CA GLN A 285 1.54 -8.51 -31.77
C GLN A 285 2.33 -9.46 -30.89
N LYS A 286 3.40 -8.97 -30.27
CA LYS A 286 4.24 -9.80 -29.40
C LYS A 286 3.48 -10.25 -28.15
N ALA A 287 2.68 -9.36 -27.57
CA ALA A 287 1.80 -9.69 -26.45
C ALA A 287 0.80 -10.79 -26.82
N LEU A 288 0.12 -10.68 -27.97
CA LEU A 288 -0.81 -11.70 -28.46
C LEU A 288 -0.11 -13.04 -28.72
N GLU A 289 1.09 -13.02 -29.32
CA GLU A 289 1.90 -14.23 -29.53
C GLU A 289 2.21 -14.93 -28.19
N ILE A 290 2.58 -14.17 -27.17
CA ILE A 290 2.88 -14.69 -25.84
C ILE A 290 1.63 -15.24 -25.15
N ILE A 291 0.50 -14.52 -25.24
CA ILE A 291 -0.78 -14.97 -24.70
C ILE A 291 -1.16 -16.32 -25.33
N ASP A 292 -1.12 -16.42 -26.65
CA ASP A 292 -1.57 -17.64 -27.34
C ASP A 292 -0.64 -18.84 -27.08
N LYS A 293 0.67 -18.60 -26.88
CA LYS A 293 1.64 -19.67 -26.62
C LYS A 293 1.70 -20.13 -25.16
N ARG A 294 1.66 -19.20 -24.21
CA ARG A 294 1.93 -19.48 -22.78
C ARG A 294 0.71 -19.30 -21.88
N TYR A 295 -0.21 -18.39 -22.22
CA TYR A 295 -1.26 -17.94 -21.30
C TYR A 295 -2.65 -18.01 -21.92
N PRO A 296 -3.23 -19.22 -22.08
CA PRO A 296 -4.56 -19.35 -22.62
C PRO A 296 -5.60 -18.63 -21.71
N PRO A 297 -6.51 -17.79 -22.27
CA PRO A 297 -7.50 -17.04 -21.50
C PRO A 297 -8.47 -17.89 -20.67
N SER A 298 -8.58 -19.20 -20.95
CA SER A 298 -9.37 -20.14 -20.14
C SER A 298 -8.74 -20.42 -18.78
N LYS A 299 -7.41 -20.39 -18.67
CA LYS A 299 -6.66 -20.68 -17.44
C LYS A 299 -6.16 -19.44 -16.71
N TYR A 300 -5.84 -18.37 -17.44
CA TYR A 300 -5.25 -17.15 -16.88
C TYR A 300 -6.19 -15.94 -16.99
N ASN A 301 -6.14 -15.07 -15.99
CA ASN A 301 -6.63 -13.69 -16.09
C ASN A 301 -5.51 -12.82 -16.65
N ILE A 302 -5.76 -12.14 -17.76
CA ILE A 302 -4.71 -11.47 -18.54
C ILE A 302 -4.90 -9.96 -18.44
N TYR A 303 -3.82 -9.25 -18.09
CA TYR A 303 -3.81 -7.81 -17.87
C TYR A 303 -2.64 -7.14 -18.60
N PRO A 304 -2.83 -6.77 -19.86
CA PRO A 304 -1.91 -5.93 -20.61
C PRO A 304 -1.96 -4.47 -20.14
N PHE A 305 -0.80 -3.91 -19.83
CA PHE A 305 -0.59 -2.50 -19.53
C PHE A 305 0.46 -1.92 -20.47
N HIS A 306 0.11 -0.87 -21.20
CA HIS A 306 1.03 -0.20 -22.12
C HIS A 306 1.25 1.25 -21.71
N PHE A 307 2.51 1.65 -21.59
CA PHE A 307 2.92 3.04 -21.35
C PHE A 307 3.73 3.59 -22.52
N SER A 308 3.34 4.77 -23.01
CA SER A 308 4.01 5.53 -24.08
C SER A 308 3.77 7.03 -23.85
N ASP A 309 4.46 7.88 -24.61
CA ASP A 309 4.28 9.33 -24.63
C ASP A 309 3.18 9.81 -25.61
N GLY A 310 2.55 8.87 -26.33
CA GLY A 310 1.45 9.14 -27.25
C GLY A 310 1.88 9.41 -28.69
N ASP A 311 3.19 9.35 -28.99
CA ASP A 311 3.70 9.46 -30.35
C ASP A 311 3.81 8.07 -31.01
N ASN A 312 3.25 7.94 -32.20
CA ASN A 312 3.29 6.70 -32.97
C ASN A 312 3.17 7.04 -34.46
N LEU A 313 3.71 6.16 -35.29
CA LEU A 313 3.58 6.28 -36.73
C LEU A 313 2.10 6.24 -37.14
N SER A 314 1.60 7.28 -37.81
CA SER A 314 0.18 7.42 -38.14
C SER A 314 -0.39 6.24 -38.95
N SER A 315 0.42 5.61 -39.81
CA SER A 315 0.01 4.42 -40.58
C SER A 315 -0.16 3.16 -39.72
N ASP A 316 0.41 3.14 -38.51
CA ASP A 316 0.34 2.03 -37.58
C ASP A 316 -0.90 2.09 -36.66
N ASN A 317 -1.50 3.28 -36.50
CA ASN A 317 -2.60 3.52 -35.57
C ASN A 317 -3.84 2.62 -35.84
N GLU A 318 -4.22 2.44 -37.11
CA GLU A 318 -5.34 1.54 -37.46
C GLU A 318 -5.05 0.09 -37.07
N ARG A 319 -3.78 -0.33 -37.20
CA ARG A 319 -3.34 -1.67 -36.82
C ARG A 319 -3.38 -1.84 -35.31
N CYS A 320 -2.93 -0.84 -34.56
CA CYS A 320 -3.01 -0.81 -33.09
C CYS A 320 -4.45 -1.00 -32.60
N VAL A 321 -5.41 -0.26 -33.14
CA VAL A 321 -6.82 -0.38 -32.74
C VAL A 321 -7.37 -1.79 -32.99
N LYS A 322 -7.04 -2.39 -34.14
CA LYS A 322 -7.44 -3.77 -34.46
C LYS A 322 -6.85 -4.78 -33.46
N LEU A 323 -5.54 -4.67 -33.17
CA LEU A 323 -4.84 -5.57 -32.25
C LEU A 323 -5.32 -5.42 -30.81
N ILE A 324 -5.60 -4.20 -30.35
CA ILE A 324 -6.22 -3.96 -29.05
C ILE A 324 -7.59 -4.63 -29.00
N GLY A 325 -8.39 -4.54 -30.07
CA GLY A 325 -9.68 -5.22 -30.17
C GLY A 325 -9.59 -6.74 -30.07
N GLU A 326 -8.52 -7.36 -30.60
CA GLU A 326 -8.25 -8.79 -30.45
C GLU A 326 -7.78 -9.14 -29.04
N MET A 327 -6.91 -8.31 -28.47
CA MET A 327 -6.37 -8.49 -27.12
C MET A 327 -7.46 -8.36 -26.05
N LEU A 328 -8.38 -7.40 -26.20
CA LEU A 328 -9.53 -7.22 -25.31
C LEU A 328 -10.46 -8.45 -25.26
N LYS A 329 -10.55 -9.24 -26.34
CA LYS A 329 -11.32 -10.49 -26.35
C LYS A 329 -10.68 -11.58 -25.48
N ARG A 330 -9.37 -11.48 -25.26
CA ARG A 330 -8.54 -12.45 -24.53
C ARG A 330 -8.16 -11.96 -23.13
N SER A 331 -8.27 -10.66 -22.86
CA SER A 331 -7.87 -10.04 -21.60
C SER A 331 -9.07 -9.65 -20.72
N ASN A 332 -8.81 -9.48 -19.42
CA ASN A 332 -9.80 -8.98 -18.48
C ASN A 332 -9.97 -7.47 -18.64
N ILE A 333 -8.83 -6.77 -18.77
CA ILE A 333 -8.74 -5.34 -19.06
C ILE A 333 -7.62 -5.10 -20.07
N PHE A 334 -7.60 -3.92 -20.69
CA PHE A 334 -6.40 -3.34 -21.29
C PHE A 334 -6.18 -1.94 -20.71
N GLY A 335 -5.01 -1.70 -20.13
CA GLY A 335 -4.64 -0.42 -19.55
C GLY A 335 -3.66 0.35 -20.43
N TYR A 336 -3.98 1.60 -20.77
CA TYR A 336 -3.08 2.50 -21.50
C TYR A 336 -2.72 3.73 -20.67
N GLY A 337 -1.44 3.86 -20.33
CA GLY A 337 -0.88 5.06 -19.70
C GLY A 337 -0.21 5.93 -20.75
N GLU A 338 -0.66 7.17 -20.90
CA GLU A 338 0.05 8.17 -21.72
C GLU A 338 0.76 9.16 -20.82
N VAL A 339 2.08 9.35 -20.99
CA VAL A 339 2.80 10.41 -20.28
C VAL A 339 2.89 11.63 -21.18
N ASN A 340 2.16 12.68 -20.85
CA ASN A 340 1.99 13.86 -21.70
C ASN A 340 2.04 15.15 -20.87
N GLN A 341 3.23 15.52 -20.41
CA GLN A 341 3.48 16.70 -19.57
C GLN A 341 3.03 18.01 -20.23
N TYR A 342 3.24 18.13 -21.55
CA TYR A 342 3.02 19.36 -22.31
C TYR A 342 1.68 19.42 -23.04
N ASN A 343 0.78 18.47 -22.77
CA ASN A 343 -0.53 18.35 -23.44
C ASN A 343 -0.42 18.39 -24.98
N ARG A 344 0.58 17.68 -25.51
CA ARG A 344 0.84 17.54 -26.94
C ARG A 344 -0.29 16.76 -27.60
N SER A 345 -0.48 17.00 -28.90
CA SER A 345 -1.43 16.22 -29.69
C SER A 345 -0.97 14.77 -29.80
N SER A 346 -1.66 13.86 -29.10
CA SER A 346 -1.39 12.42 -29.16
C SER A 346 -2.11 11.79 -30.34
N THR A 347 -1.34 11.16 -31.23
CA THR A 347 -1.88 10.44 -32.40
C THR A 347 -2.57 9.14 -31.94
N LEU A 348 -2.00 8.47 -30.93
CA LEU A 348 -2.54 7.26 -30.33
C LEU A 348 -3.86 7.50 -29.60
N MET A 349 -3.92 8.50 -28.73
CA MET A 349 -5.14 8.78 -27.97
C MET A 349 -6.29 9.19 -28.88
N SER A 350 -5.98 9.91 -29.97
CA SER A 350 -6.97 10.24 -30.99
C SER A 350 -7.56 8.99 -31.65
N ALA A 351 -6.73 7.98 -31.92
CA ALA A 351 -7.20 6.69 -32.44
C ALA A 351 -7.97 5.87 -31.37
N TYR A 352 -7.47 5.85 -30.12
CA TYR A 352 -8.05 5.04 -29.05
C TYR A 352 -9.36 5.57 -28.49
N LYS A 353 -9.65 6.87 -28.65
CA LYS A 353 -10.96 7.47 -28.29
C LYS A 353 -12.16 6.75 -28.93
N HIS A 354 -11.95 6.07 -30.06
CA HIS A 354 -13.00 5.33 -30.75
C HIS A 354 -13.28 3.95 -30.12
N ILE A 355 -12.42 3.46 -29.23
CA ILE A 355 -12.57 2.18 -28.54
C ILE A 355 -13.57 2.36 -27.38
N LYS A 356 -14.83 1.98 -27.58
CA LYS A 356 -15.92 2.13 -26.59
C LYS A 356 -16.10 0.94 -25.65
N GLN A 357 -15.11 0.05 -25.54
CA GLN A 357 -15.24 -1.16 -24.72
C GLN A 357 -14.95 -0.84 -23.24
N PRO A 358 -15.76 -1.35 -22.29
CA PRO A 358 -15.60 -1.06 -20.86
C PRO A 358 -14.33 -1.68 -20.25
N GLN A 359 -13.73 -2.64 -20.94
CA GLN A 359 -12.46 -3.28 -20.56
C GLN A 359 -11.24 -2.43 -20.93
N PHE A 360 -11.39 -1.45 -21.82
CA PHE A 360 -10.33 -0.52 -22.18
C PHE A 360 -10.29 0.64 -21.17
N MET A 361 -9.19 0.75 -20.44
CA MET A 361 -8.95 1.80 -19.46
C MET A 361 -7.75 2.61 -19.91
N HIS A 362 -7.82 3.93 -19.77
CA HIS A 362 -6.69 4.80 -20.08
C HIS A 362 -6.55 5.90 -19.05
N TYR A 363 -5.32 6.38 -18.86
CA TYR A 363 -5.01 7.51 -17.99
C TYR A 363 -3.87 8.33 -18.61
N VAL A 364 -3.98 9.67 -18.53
CA VAL A 364 -2.95 10.58 -19.03
C VAL A 364 -2.25 11.22 -17.84
N ILE A 365 -0.94 11.01 -17.74
CA ILE A 365 -0.07 11.52 -16.68
C ILE A 365 0.57 12.83 -17.16
N LYS A 366 0.26 13.93 -16.47
CA LYS A 366 0.82 15.26 -16.73
C LYS A 366 1.90 15.67 -15.73
N ASP A 367 1.79 15.17 -14.51
CA ASP A 367 2.71 15.43 -13.41
C ASP A 367 3.14 14.12 -12.74
N LYS A 368 4.31 14.11 -12.09
CA LYS A 368 4.83 12.94 -11.36
C LYS A 368 3.79 12.40 -10.39
N LYS A 369 3.14 13.28 -9.61
CA LYS A 369 2.12 12.93 -8.60
C LYS A 369 0.93 12.17 -9.16
N GLU A 370 0.64 12.32 -10.45
CA GLU A 370 -0.46 11.63 -11.12
C GLU A 370 -0.16 10.14 -11.36
N VAL A 371 1.07 9.67 -11.18
CA VAL A 371 1.40 8.22 -11.19
C VAL A 371 0.59 7.48 -10.12
N TYR A 372 0.43 8.07 -8.93
CA TYR A 372 -0.43 7.50 -7.88
C TYR A 372 -1.89 7.40 -8.32
N GLN A 373 -2.38 8.43 -9.00
CA GLN A 373 -3.75 8.45 -9.54
C GLN A 373 -3.93 7.46 -10.69
N ALA A 374 -2.90 7.23 -11.51
CA ALA A 374 -2.89 6.20 -12.53
C ALA A 374 -3.00 4.80 -11.89
N LEU A 375 -2.19 4.50 -10.87
CA LEU A 375 -2.28 3.25 -10.10
C LEU A 375 -3.69 3.06 -9.51
N LYS A 376 -4.24 4.11 -8.89
CA LYS A 376 -5.61 4.08 -8.35
C LYS A 376 -6.68 3.93 -9.42
N THR A 377 -6.47 4.46 -10.62
CA THR A 377 -7.40 4.31 -11.73
C THR A 377 -7.43 2.87 -12.22
N PHE A 378 -6.26 2.24 -12.38
CA PHE A 378 -6.15 0.88 -12.91
C PHE A 378 -6.43 -0.22 -11.87
N PHE A 379 -6.01 -0.03 -10.62
CA PHE A 379 -6.08 -1.05 -9.56
C PHE A 379 -6.93 -0.62 -8.36
N GLY A 380 -7.49 0.59 -8.33
CA GLY A 380 -8.31 1.03 -7.22
C GLY A 380 -9.54 0.14 -7.03
N LYS A 381 -9.82 -0.20 -5.78
CA LYS A 381 -11.04 -0.92 -5.40
C LYS A 381 -12.26 -0.18 -5.93
N LYS A 382 -12.99 -0.81 -6.83
CA LYS A 382 -14.28 -0.29 -7.26
C LYS A 382 -15.27 -0.72 -6.20
N GLU A 383 -15.87 0.23 -5.49
CA GLU A 383 -17.05 -0.09 -4.69
C GLU A 383 -18.04 -0.82 -5.61
N PRO A 384 -18.55 -2.00 -5.21
CA PRO A 384 -19.60 -2.64 -5.97
C PRO A 384 -20.75 -1.63 -6.02
N ALA A 385 -21.05 -1.14 -7.22
CA ALA A 385 -22.15 -0.21 -7.43
C ALA A 385 -23.36 -0.77 -6.69
N GLY A 386 -23.80 -0.04 -5.65
CA GLY A 386 -24.87 -0.45 -4.77
C GLY A 386 -26.05 -0.93 -5.59
N ARG A 387 -26.44 -2.19 -5.37
CA ARG A 387 -27.73 -2.70 -5.84
C ARG A 387 -28.83 -2.25 -4.90
#